data_AF-A0A2W7P0G6-F1
#
_entry.id   AF-A0A2W7P0G6-F1
#
_cell.length_a   1.000
_cell.length_b   1.000
_cell.length_c   1.000
_cell.angle_alpha   90.00
_cell.angle_beta   90.00
_cell.angle_gamma   90.00
#
_symmetry.space_group_name_H-M   'P 1'
#
loop_
_entity.id
_entity.type
_entity.pdbx_description
1 polymer ?
#
loop_
_entity_poly.entity_id
_entity_poly.type
_entity_poly.pdbx_seq_one_letter_code
_entity_poly.pdbx_strand_id
1 'polypeptide(L)'
;MAWCGHRTGEVHSVAGNMLTGPEVVEATFRAYEMAHDLSLPDRLLRAMQAGEAAGGDRRGRQAAGLKIHRGEAYPILDLRVDDHTNPLAELERLLAVSRERYVHVAAAFATSDNFSGLTERTEIDAAIAAGEARRRADGVASRSHATDTEL
;
A
#
# COMPACT_ATOMS: atom_id res chain seq x y z
N MET A 1 5.14 6.03 31.04
CA MET A 1 4.42 7.04 30.21
C MET A 1 4.52 6.65 28.75
N ALA A 2 3.49 6.92 27.93
CA ALA A 2 3.53 6.64 26.49
C ALA A 2 4.39 7.68 25.78
N TRP A 3 5.17 7.24 24.79
CA TRP A 3 6.07 8.14 24.06
C TRP A 3 5.37 8.72 22.84
N CYS A 4 5.73 9.95 22.47
CA CYS A 4 5.33 10.58 21.21
C CYS A 4 6.50 11.37 20.65
N GLY A 5 6.52 11.52 19.33
CA GLY A 5 7.57 12.24 18.63
C GLY A 5 7.49 12.05 17.12
N HIS A 6 8.46 12.62 16.44
CA HIS A 6 8.54 12.59 14.99
C HIS A 6 9.99 12.70 14.53
N ARG A 7 10.21 12.39 13.25
CA ARG A 7 11.46 12.61 12.53
C ARG A 7 11.16 13.09 11.13
N THR A 8 11.94 14.05 10.64
CA THR A 8 11.85 14.61 9.30
C THR A 8 13.12 14.30 8.51
N GLY A 9 12.95 14.07 7.22
CA GLY A 9 14.01 14.01 6.22
C GLY A 9 13.71 14.96 5.07
N GLU A 10 14.48 14.84 4.00
CA GLU A 10 14.33 15.71 2.82
C GLU A 10 12.99 15.48 2.08
N VAL A 11 12.60 14.21 1.91
CA VAL A 11 11.45 13.81 1.08
C VAL A 11 10.36 13.06 1.84
N HIS A 12 10.55 12.81 3.14
CA HIS A 12 9.59 12.07 3.95
C HIS A 12 9.68 12.46 5.43
N SER A 13 8.63 12.17 6.18
CA SER A 13 8.59 12.32 7.64
C SER A 13 7.82 11.16 8.26
N VAL A 14 8.15 10.87 9.52
CA VAL A 14 7.48 9.85 10.34
C VAL A 14 7.09 10.50 11.65
N ALA A 15 5.85 10.32 12.08
CA ALA A 15 5.36 10.78 13.36
C ALA A 15 4.52 9.70 14.03
N GLY A 16 4.51 9.69 15.36
CA GLY A 16 3.70 8.76 16.12
C GLY A 16 3.40 9.25 17.52
N ASN A 17 2.27 8.78 18.05
CA ASN A 17 1.82 9.00 19.42
C ASN A 17 1.47 7.65 20.05
N MET A 18 1.47 7.61 21.39
CA MET A 18 1.18 6.38 22.14
C MET A 18 2.12 5.21 21.83
N LEU A 19 3.36 5.50 21.40
CA LEU A 19 4.31 4.47 21.03
C LEU A 19 4.97 3.84 22.26
N THR A 20 5.52 2.65 22.05
CA THR A 20 6.32 1.94 23.05
C THR A 20 7.63 2.67 23.37
N GLY A 21 8.28 3.30 22.39
CA GLY A 21 9.49 4.13 22.53
C GLY A 21 9.89 4.89 21.26
N PRO A 22 10.94 5.74 21.31
CA PRO A 22 11.47 6.46 20.15
C PRO A 22 11.97 5.56 19.01
N GLU A 23 12.35 4.33 19.34
CA GLU A 23 12.87 3.31 18.42
C GLU A 23 11.86 2.97 17.32
N VAL A 24 10.56 3.12 17.59
CA VAL A 24 9.49 2.90 16.60
C VAL A 24 9.60 3.91 15.45
N VAL A 25 9.75 5.20 15.75
CA VAL A 25 9.93 6.25 14.74
C VAL A 25 11.27 6.08 14.02
N GLU A 26 12.33 5.76 14.77
CA GLU A 26 13.67 5.56 14.20
C GLU A 26 13.70 4.40 13.20
N ALA A 27 13.15 3.24 13.57
CA ALA A 27 13.10 2.06 12.73
C ALA A 27 12.25 2.29 11.48
N THR A 28 11.08 2.92 11.63
CA THR A 28 10.21 3.26 10.50
C THR A 28 10.93 4.18 9.51
N PHE A 29 11.56 5.24 10.01
CA PHE A 29 12.27 6.22 9.18
C PHE A 29 13.43 5.58 8.41
N ARG A 30 14.31 4.83 9.11
CA ARG A 30 15.44 4.16 8.46
C ARG A 30 15.01 3.09 7.46
N ALA A 31 13.98 2.30 7.79
CA ALA A 31 13.49 1.28 6.88
C ALA A 31 12.95 1.88 5.58
N TYR A 32 12.29 3.05 5.66
CA TYR A 32 11.95 3.81 4.46
C TYR A 32 13.22 4.21 3.69
N GLU A 33 14.21 4.84 4.33
CA GLU A 33 15.44 5.28 3.65
C GLU A 33 16.18 4.13 2.94
N MET A 34 16.27 2.97 3.60
CA MET A 34 17.00 1.82 3.08
C MET A 34 16.29 1.12 1.91
N ALA A 35 14.95 1.13 1.86
CA ALA A 35 14.15 0.44 0.84
C ALA A 35 13.96 1.27 -0.45
N HIS A 36 15.04 1.90 -0.92
CA HIS A 36 15.04 2.78 -2.11
C HIS A 36 14.88 2.01 -3.44
N ASP A 37 15.13 0.71 -3.42
CA ASP A 37 14.96 -0.23 -4.53
C ASP A 37 13.49 -0.69 -4.71
N LEU A 38 12.63 -0.43 -3.73
CA LEU A 38 11.23 -0.82 -3.75
C LEU A 38 10.32 0.25 -4.37
N SER A 39 9.17 -0.18 -4.88
CA SER A 39 8.10 0.75 -5.27
C SER A 39 7.61 1.55 -4.05
N LEU A 40 7.13 2.78 -4.25
CA LEU A 40 6.64 3.63 -3.16
C LEU A 40 5.64 2.92 -2.21
N PRO A 41 4.61 2.18 -2.70
CA PRO A 41 3.74 1.38 -1.83
C PRO A 41 4.48 0.37 -0.95
N ASP A 42 5.40 -0.41 -1.53
CA ASP A 42 6.14 -1.45 -0.79
C ASP A 42 7.12 -0.82 0.20
N ARG A 43 7.74 0.31 -0.17
CA ARG A 43 8.65 1.08 0.66
C ARG A 43 7.96 1.60 1.92
N LEU A 44 6.76 2.15 1.78
CA LEU A 44 5.92 2.60 2.91
C LEU A 44 5.47 1.42 3.78
N LEU A 45 5.05 0.32 3.16
CA LEU A 45 4.65 -0.89 3.89
C LEU A 45 5.82 -1.49 4.69
N ARG A 46 7.01 -1.59 4.08
CA ARG A 46 8.24 -2.04 4.75
C ARG A 46 8.59 -1.17 5.95
N ALA A 47 8.45 0.15 5.81
CA ALA A 47 8.68 1.09 6.90
C ALA A 47 7.71 0.86 8.07
N MET A 48 6.41 0.71 7.78
CA MET A 48 5.40 0.43 8.81
C MET A 48 5.68 -0.90 9.53
N GLN A 49 6.06 -1.95 8.79
CA GLN A 49 6.44 -3.24 9.37
C GLN A 49 7.65 -3.14 10.32
N ALA A 50 8.66 -2.33 9.96
CA ALA A 50 9.81 -2.08 10.81
C ALA A 50 9.44 -1.33 12.11
N GLY A 51 8.54 -0.35 12.02
CA GLY A 51 8.00 0.35 13.19
C GLY A 51 7.23 -0.59 14.13
N GLU A 52 6.37 -1.44 13.58
CA GLU A 52 5.65 -2.45 14.37
C GLU A 52 6.62 -3.42 15.05
N ALA A 53 7.64 -3.91 14.34
CA ALA A 53 8.66 -4.80 14.89
C ALA A 53 9.52 -4.16 15.98
N ALA A 54 9.74 -2.84 15.92
CA ALA A 54 10.44 -2.07 16.95
C ALA A 54 9.58 -1.81 18.20
N GLY A 55 8.33 -2.27 18.21
CA GLY A 55 7.42 -2.25 19.36
C GLY A 55 6.08 -1.57 19.09
N GLY A 56 5.95 -0.80 18.00
CA GLY A 56 4.69 -0.22 17.55
C GLY A 56 3.93 0.64 18.59
N ASP A 57 2.61 0.69 18.41
CA ASP A 57 1.68 1.35 19.31
C ASP A 57 1.49 0.53 20.59
N ARG A 58 1.55 1.18 21.75
CA ARG A 58 1.42 0.51 23.05
C ARG A 58 0.04 -0.11 23.28
N ARG A 59 -0.99 0.36 22.57
CA ARG A 59 -2.35 -0.17 22.64
C ARG A 59 -2.52 -1.48 21.87
N GLY A 60 -1.49 -1.91 21.14
CA GLY A 60 -1.56 -3.02 20.20
C GLY A 60 -1.89 -2.56 18.78
N ARG A 61 -2.27 -3.52 17.94
CA ARG A 61 -2.54 -3.31 16.51
C ARG A 61 -3.98 -3.75 16.19
N GLN A 62 -4.65 -2.97 15.36
CA GLN A 62 -6.04 -3.24 14.94
C GLN A 62 -6.28 -2.79 13.49
N ALA A 63 -5.70 -1.64 13.11
CA ALA A 63 -5.93 -1.05 11.81
C ALA A 63 -4.63 -0.60 11.13
N ALA A 64 -4.64 -0.54 9.80
CA ALA A 64 -3.59 0.01 8.97
C ALA A 64 -4.17 0.54 7.66
N GLY A 65 -3.49 1.51 7.04
CA GLY A 65 -3.93 2.05 5.75
C GLY A 65 -2.78 2.59 4.92
N LEU A 66 -2.99 2.63 3.62
CA LEU A 66 -2.04 3.16 2.64
C LEU A 66 -2.81 3.99 1.61
N LYS A 67 -2.46 5.27 1.50
CA LYS A 67 -3.09 6.22 0.58
C LYS A 67 -2.04 6.93 -0.25
N ILE A 68 -2.13 6.82 -1.58
CA ILE A 68 -1.12 7.32 -2.51
C ILE A 68 -1.80 8.14 -3.60
N HIS A 69 -1.28 9.35 -3.82
CA HIS A 69 -1.70 10.26 -4.89
C HIS A 69 -0.61 10.33 -5.97
N ARG A 70 -1.03 10.65 -7.20
CA ARG A 70 -0.12 10.89 -8.34
C ARG A 70 -0.67 12.04 -9.18
N GLY A 71 -0.32 13.27 -8.82
CA GLY A 71 -0.68 14.48 -9.57
C GLY A 71 -2.15 14.92 -9.46
N GLU A 72 -3.07 13.98 -9.27
CA GLU A 72 -4.51 14.26 -9.23
C GLU A 72 -5.07 14.41 -7.81
N ALA A 73 -6.23 15.06 -7.72
CA ALA A 73 -6.94 15.32 -6.45
C ALA A 73 -7.46 14.05 -5.75
N TYR A 74 -7.54 12.93 -6.48
CA TYR A 74 -7.96 11.63 -5.96
C TYR A 74 -6.75 10.69 -5.78
N PRO A 75 -6.83 9.71 -4.85
CA PRO A 75 -5.77 8.73 -4.70
C PRO A 75 -5.77 7.72 -5.86
N ILE A 76 -4.59 7.37 -6.35
CA ILE A 76 -4.41 6.24 -7.28
C ILE A 76 -4.37 4.89 -6.55
N LEU A 77 -4.28 4.91 -5.22
CA LEU A 77 -4.34 3.75 -4.35
C LEU A 77 -4.83 4.20 -2.97
N ASP A 78 -5.91 3.60 -2.48
CA ASP A 78 -6.44 3.81 -1.14
C ASP A 78 -6.84 2.44 -0.56
N LEU A 79 -5.98 1.88 0.28
CA LEU A 79 -6.16 0.58 0.92
C LEU A 79 -6.33 0.79 2.42
N ARG A 80 -7.34 0.15 3.00
CA ARG A 80 -7.65 0.23 4.43
C ARG A 80 -7.94 -1.15 4.98
N VAL A 81 -7.37 -1.41 6.15
CA VAL A 81 -7.71 -2.52 7.03
C VAL A 81 -8.14 -1.89 8.34
N ASP A 82 -9.45 -1.87 8.59
CA ASP A 82 -10.00 -1.13 9.74
C ASP A 82 -10.16 -2.00 11.00
N ASP A 83 -10.19 -3.32 10.85
CA ASP A 83 -10.23 -4.27 11.97
C ASP A 83 -9.60 -5.62 11.59
N HIS A 84 -8.37 -5.86 12.05
CA HIS A 84 -7.66 -7.12 11.87
C HIS A 84 -6.60 -7.31 12.96
N THR A 85 -6.40 -8.56 13.42
CA THR A 85 -5.39 -8.89 14.45
C THR A 85 -3.94 -8.73 13.96
N ASN A 86 -3.75 -8.67 12.64
CA ASN A 86 -2.48 -8.42 11.97
C ASN A 86 -2.69 -7.49 10.75
N PRO A 87 -2.96 -6.20 10.97
CA PRO A 87 -3.46 -5.32 9.92
C PRO A 87 -2.43 -5.03 8.83
N LEU A 88 -1.12 -5.02 9.16
CA LEU A 88 -0.07 -4.83 8.16
C LEU A 88 0.11 -6.03 7.22
N ALA A 89 -0.04 -7.26 7.71
CA ALA A 89 -0.04 -8.44 6.84
C ALA A 89 -1.25 -8.47 5.92
N GLU A 90 -2.41 -8.04 6.41
CA GLU A 90 -3.61 -7.92 5.59
C GLU A 90 -3.49 -6.78 4.57
N LEU A 91 -2.88 -5.65 4.95
CA LEU A 91 -2.59 -4.55 4.04
C LEU A 91 -1.61 -4.97 2.94
N GLU A 92 -0.61 -5.80 3.25
CA GLU A 92 0.28 -6.42 2.25
C GLU A 92 -0.50 -7.30 1.26
N ARG A 93 -1.43 -8.11 1.78
CA ARG A 93 -2.32 -8.92 0.94
C ARG A 93 -3.14 -8.05 0.00
N LEU A 94 -3.79 -7.01 0.52
CA LEU A 94 -4.57 -6.06 -0.29
C LEU A 94 -3.71 -5.32 -1.31
N LEU A 95 -2.47 -4.98 -0.98
CA LEU A 95 -1.53 -4.39 -1.93
C LEU A 95 -1.23 -5.36 -3.08
N ALA A 96 -1.00 -6.63 -2.79
CA ALA A 96 -0.83 -7.66 -3.81
C ALA A 96 -2.10 -7.83 -4.67
N VAL A 97 -3.28 -7.88 -4.07
CA VAL A 97 -4.56 -7.97 -4.79
C VAL A 97 -4.80 -6.76 -5.68
N SER A 98 -4.45 -5.56 -5.23
CA SER A 98 -4.61 -4.34 -6.05
C SER A 98 -3.81 -4.41 -7.36
N ARG A 99 -2.65 -5.08 -7.34
CA ARG A 99 -1.79 -5.30 -8.52
C ARG A 99 -2.39 -6.26 -9.54
N GLU A 100 -3.36 -7.09 -9.15
CA GLU A 100 -3.97 -8.05 -10.05
C GLU A 100 -4.92 -7.39 -11.04
N ARG A 101 -5.67 -6.36 -10.60
CA ARG A 101 -6.69 -5.70 -11.43
C ARG A 101 -6.75 -4.20 -11.24
N TYR A 102 -6.83 -3.74 -9.99
CA TYR A 102 -7.10 -2.34 -9.67
C TYR A 102 -6.08 -1.37 -10.27
N VAL A 103 -4.78 -1.70 -10.24
CA VAL A 103 -3.74 -0.82 -10.81
C VAL A 103 -3.92 -0.56 -12.31
N HIS A 104 -4.49 -1.52 -13.05
CA HIS A 104 -4.77 -1.36 -14.48
C HIS A 104 -5.98 -0.46 -14.72
N VAL A 105 -6.99 -0.57 -13.86
CA VAL A 105 -8.17 0.30 -13.88
C VAL A 105 -7.82 1.72 -13.45
N ALA A 106 -7.00 1.88 -12.41
CA ALA A 106 -6.57 3.18 -11.92
C ALA A 106 -5.77 3.97 -12.97
N ALA A 107 -5.03 3.28 -13.85
CA ALA A 107 -4.33 3.90 -14.97
C ALA A 107 -5.27 4.49 -16.04
N ALA A 108 -6.53 4.05 -16.07
CA ALA A 108 -7.54 4.50 -17.01
C ALA A 108 -8.41 5.66 -16.47
N PHE A 109 -8.19 6.09 -15.22
CA PHE A 109 -8.97 7.17 -14.62
C PHE A 109 -8.77 8.50 -15.34
N ALA A 110 -9.79 9.35 -15.23
CA ALA A 110 -9.77 10.72 -15.71
C ALA A 110 -8.64 11.52 -15.05
N THR A 111 -7.82 12.19 -15.84
CA THR A 111 -6.74 13.05 -15.35
C THR A 111 -7.01 14.50 -15.73
N SER A 112 -6.22 15.42 -15.19
CA SER A 112 -6.28 16.82 -15.59
C SER A 112 -5.95 17.02 -17.08
N ASP A 113 -5.12 16.13 -17.66
CA ASP A 113 -4.73 16.15 -19.07
C ASP A 113 -5.68 15.33 -19.98
N ASN A 114 -6.43 14.39 -19.41
CA ASN A 114 -7.45 13.60 -20.10
C ASN A 114 -8.70 13.49 -19.22
N PHE A 115 -9.60 14.47 -19.36
CA PHE A 115 -10.82 14.59 -18.56
C PHE A 115 -11.70 13.34 -18.56
N SER A 116 -11.73 12.58 -19.66
CA SER A 116 -12.59 11.40 -19.78
C SER A 116 -11.92 10.11 -19.35
N GLY A 117 -10.59 10.10 -19.15
CA GLY A 117 -9.83 8.86 -18.97
C GLY A 117 -9.95 7.96 -20.21
N LEU A 118 -9.85 6.64 -20.01
CA LEU A 118 -10.21 5.69 -21.06
C LEU A 118 -11.68 5.30 -20.89
N THR A 119 -12.48 5.52 -21.93
CA THR A 119 -13.91 5.18 -21.94
C THR A 119 -14.16 3.75 -22.39
N GLU A 120 -13.25 3.16 -23.18
CA GLU A 120 -13.38 1.83 -23.72
C GLU A 120 -12.73 0.78 -22.81
N ARG A 121 -13.47 -0.30 -22.55
CA ARG A 121 -13.03 -1.41 -21.69
C ARG A 121 -11.91 -2.25 -22.30
N THR A 122 -11.81 -2.29 -23.63
CA THR A 122 -10.90 -3.20 -24.34
C THR A 122 -9.44 -3.06 -23.90
N GLU A 123 -8.95 -1.82 -23.73
CA GLU A 123 -7.56 -1.58 -23.33
C GLU A 123 -7.31 -1.95 -21.86
N ILE A 124 -8.28 -1.68 -21.00
CA ILE A 124 -8.24 -2.03 -19.56
C ILE A 124 -8.22 -3.55 -19.40
N ASP A 125 -9.12 -4.25 -20.09
CA ASP A 125 -9.26 -5.70 -20.04
C ASP A 125 -8.00 -6.39 -20.60
N ALA A 126 -7.41 -5.86 -21.67
CA ALA A 126 -6.14 -6.34 -22.21
C ALA A 126 -4.97 -6.14 -21.22
N ALA A 127 -4.91 -4.99 -20.54
CA ALA A 127 -3.88 -4.72 -19.53
C ALA A 127 -3.99 -5.65 -18.32
N ILE A 128 -5.22 -5.92 -17.86
CA ILE A 128 -5.51 -6.90 -16.80
C ILE A 128 -5.07 -8.30 -17.23
N ALA A 129 -5.48 -8.76 -18.42
CA ALA A 129 -5.13 -10.09 -18.91
C ALA A 129 -3.61 -10.27 -19.03
N ALA A 130 -2.89 -9.25 -19.50
CA ALA A 130 -1.43 -9.26 -19.55
C ALA A 130 -0.78 -9.28 -18.15
N GLY A 131 -1.33 -8.53 -17.20
CA GLY A 131 -0.91 -8.54 -15.79
C GLY A 131 -1.08 -9.90 -15.14
N GLU A 132 -2.25 -10.52 -15.29
CA GLU A 132 -2.55 -11.87 -14.79
C GLU A 132 -1.67 -12.94 -15.45
N ALA A 133 -1.42 -12.84 -16.76
CA ALA A 133 -0.54 -13.77 -17.48
C ALA A 133 0.90 -13.70 -16.95
N ARG A 134 1.44 -12.51 -16.74
CA ARG A 134 2.77 -12.31 -16.15
C ARG A 134 2.84 -12.86 -14.73
N ARG A 135 1.86 -12.54 -13.88
CA ARG A 135 1.77 -13.09 -12.52
C ARG A 135 1.81 -14.63 -12.52
N ARG A 136 1.06 -15.27 -13.44
CA ARG A 136 1.06 -16.73 -13.59
C ARG A 136 2.40 -17.27 -14.08
N ALA A 137 3.04 -16.59 -15.04
CA ALA A 137 4.36 -16.98 -15.56
C ALA A 137 5.44 -16.92 -14.46
N ASP A 138 5.33 -15.97 -13.54
CA ASP A 138 6.21 -15.83 -12.37
C ASP A 138 5.89 -16.84 -11.26
N GLY A 139 4.90 -17.72 -11.43
CA GLY A 139 4.49 -18.72 -10.43
C GLY A 139 3.79 -18.13 -9.21
N VAL A 140 3.33 -16.88 -9.27
CA VAL A 140 2.71 -16.19 -8.15
C VAL A 140 1.20 -16.48 -8.13
N ALA A 141 0.71 -17.13 -7.07
CA ALA A 141 -0.73 -17.35 -6.86
C ALA A 141 -1.47 -16.03 -6.58
N SER A 142 -2.77 -15.99 -6.92
CA SER A 142 -3.61 -14.84 -6.54
C SER A 142 -3.72 -14.78 -5.02
N ARG A 143 -3.69 -13.57 -4.46
CA ARG A 143 -3.94 -13.34 -3.03
C ARG A 143 -5.37 -12.87 -2.76
N SER A 144 -6.21 -12.85 -3.79
CA SER A 144 -7.61 -12.46 -3.70
C SER A 144 -8.42 -13.55 -2.99
N HIS A 145 -9.37 -13.13 -2.16
CA HIS A 145 -10.38 -14.02 -1.59
C HIS A 145 -11.70 -13.96 -2.38
N ALA A 146 -11.70 -13.30 -3.54
CA ALA A 146 -12.86 -13.27 -4.42
C ALA A 146 -13.22 -14.70 -4.81
N THR A 147 -14.50 -15.03 -4.71
CA THR A 147 -15.05 -16.27 -5.25
C THR A 147 -15.10 -16.18 -6.76
N ASP A 148 -14.80 -17.28 -7.45
CA ASP A 148 -15.06 -17.36 -8.88
C ASP A 148 -16.57 -17.20 -9.11
N THR A 149 -16.95 -16.17 -9.85
CA THR A 149 -18.26 -16.13 -10.50
C THR A 149 -18.20 -17.09 -11.68
N GLU A 150 -18.83 -18.25 -11.55
CA GLU A 150 -19.29 -19.02 -12.71
C GLU A 150 -20.16 -18.07 -13.56
N LEU A 151 -19.64 -17.64 -14.71
CA LEU A 151 -20.39 -16.95 -15.76
C LEU A 151 -20.74 -17.94 -16.86
#